data_AF-A0A963I1N8-F1
#
_entry.id   AF-A0A963I1N8-F1
#
_cell.length_a   1.000
_cell.length_b   1.000
_cell.length_c   1.000
_cell.angle_alpha   90.00
_cell.angle_beta   90.00
_cell.angle_gamma   90.00
#
_symmetry.space_group_name_H-M   'P 1'
#
loop_
_entity.id
_entity.type
_entity.pdbx_description
1 polymer ?
#
loop_
_entity_poly.entity_id
_entity_poly.type
_entity_poly.pdbx_seq_one_letter_code
_entity_poly.pdbx_strand_id
1 'polypeptide(L)'
;ADAFSFGQSTVTGFRWYGSEVTDTSRFVVRFFQDIATAPDAFTTLTGTTTMGAAPVTTDFDGFDVFEFEMALGTSFVTSGGALGVYYDSDPDGEEWYWLESAVGSDGSFTRGQDGVSWLIADESLAFAVLGDRVTTVPEPGSLALLGMAGLAGALARRRALPR
;
A
#
# COMPACT_ATOMS: atom_id res chain seq x y z
N ALA A 1 1.10 -2.15 -12.85
CA ALA A 1 0.38 -1.91 -11.59
C ALA A 1 0.08 -3.25 -10.97
N ASP A 2 0.51 -3.44 -9.73
CA ASP A 2 0.32 -4.69 -8.98
C ASP A 2 -0.80 -4.52 -7.94
N ALA A 3 -1.51 -5.61 -7.67
CA ALA A 3 -2.73 -5.66 -6.88
C ALA A 3 -2.46 -5.94 -5.40
N PHE A 4 -3.26 -5.36 -4.51
CA PHE A 4 -3.19 -5.69 -3.09
C PHE A 4 -4.55 -5.61 -2.41
N SER A 5 -4.70 -6.41 -1.35
CA SER A 5 -5.85 -6.34 -0.45
C SER A 5 -5.40 -6.37 1.00
N PHE A 6 -6.05 -5.57 1.84
CA PHE A 6 -5.86 -5.59 3.28
C PHE A 6 -7.15 -5.16 3.99
N GLY A 7 -7.24 -5.39 5.30
CA GLY A 7 -8.30 -4.74 6.10
C GLY A 7 -8.23 -3.21 5.94
N GLN A 8 -9.28 -2.51 6.36
CA GLN A 8 -9.30 -1.04 6.31
C GLN A 8 -8.00 -0.47 6.91
N SER A 9 -7.28 0.34 6.14
CA SER A 9 -5.95 0.83 6.48
C SER A 9 -5.81 2.29 6.07
N THR A 10 -5.16 3.09 6.91
CA THR A 10 -4.77 4.46 6.60
C THR A 10 -3.43 4.42 5.92
N VAL A 11 -3.38 4.86 4.66
CA VAL A 11 -2.18 4.91 3.83
C VAL A 11 -1.54 6.28 3.98
N THR A 12 -0.24 6.29 4.28
CA THR A 12 0.58 7.51 4.42
C THR A 12 1.67 7.61 3.38
N GLY A 13 1.99 6.50 2.70
CA GLY A 13 3.04 6.46 1.71
C GLY A 13 3.10 5.15 0.94
N PHE A 14 3.96 5.14 -0.06
CA PHE A 14 4.32 3.95 -0.81
C PHE A 14 5.82 3.89 -0.96
N ARG A 15 6.34 2.67 -1.04
CA ARG A 15 7.74 2.41 -1.30
C ARG A 15 7.85 1.41 -2.44
N TRP A 16 8.75 1.63 -3.37
CA TRP A 16 9.00 0.73 -4.49
C TRP A 16 10.49 0.69 -4.82
N TYR A 17 10.86 -0.23 -5.70
CA TYR A 17 12.24 -0.42 -6.10
C TYR A 17 12.34 -0.40 -7.62
N GLY A 18 13.45 0.12 -8.13
CA GLY A 18 13.71 0.17 -9.56
C GLY A 18 15.09 0.74 -9.86
N SER A 19 15.44 0.78 -11.14
CA SER A 19 16.75 1.22 -11.62
C SER A 19 16.64 2.49 -12.47
N GLU A 20 17.79 3.16 -12.67
CA GLU A 20 17.98 4.18 -13.71
C GLU A 20 17.24 5.52 -13.56
N VAL A 21 17.13 6.09 -12.35
CA VAL A 21 16.57 7.45 -12.17
C VAL A 21 17.47 8.35 -11.35
N THR A 22 17.69 9.58 -11.82
CA THR A 22 18.35 10.64 -11.03
C THR A 22 17.40 11.73 -10.53
N ASP A 23 16.28 11.95 -11.20
CA ASP A 23 15.28 12.96 -10.83
C ASP A 23 13.96 12.34 -10.34
N THR A 24 13.82 12.23 -9.03
CA THR A 24 12.61 11.65 -8.41
C THR A 24 11.36 12.53 -8.57
N SER A 25 11.48 13.79 -9.00
CA SER A 25 10.33 14.68 -9.17
C SER A 25 9.47 14.32 -10.39
N ARG A 26 10.00 13.49 -11.29
CA ARG A 26 9.32 13.03 -12.51
C ARG A 26 8.46 11.79 -12.29
N PHE A 27 8.52 11.18 -11.11
CA PHE A 27 7.61 10.09 -10.77
C PHE A 27 6.18 10.61 -10.64
N VAL A 28 5.28 9.96 -11.36
CA VAL A 28 3.84 10.14 -11.16
C VAL A 28 3.27 8.85 -10.59
N VAL A 29 2.64 9.00 -9.42
CA VAL A 29 2.05 7.89 -8.68
C VAL A 29 0.54 8.00 -8.70
N ARG A 30 -0.13 6.91 -9.02
CA ARG A 30 -1.58 6.80 -9.14
C ARG A 30 -2.10 5.63 -8.32
N PHE A 31 -3.26 5.85 -7.72
CA PHE A 31 -3.98 4.82 -6.99
C PHE A 31 -5.27 4.45 -7.72
N PHE A 32 -5.46 3.15 -7.92
CA PHE A 32 -6.63 2.56 -8.56
C PHE A 32 -7.43 1.76 -7.54
N GLN A 33 -8.71 2.11 -7.36
CA GLN A 33 -9.54 1.47 -6.34
C GLN A 33 -10.19 0.17 -6.83
N ASP A 34 -10.38 0.03 -8.14
CA ASP A 34 -10.93 -1.16 -8.78
C ASP A 34 -10.00 -1.61 -9.91
N ILE A 35 -9.78 -2.93 -9.97
CA ILE A 35 -8.88 -3.60 -10.91
C ILE A 35 -9.50 -4.88 -11.50
N ALA A 36 -10.82 -5.05 -11.39
CA ALA A 36 -11.47 -6.33 -11.72
C ALA A 36 -11.20 -6.85 -13.14
N THR A 37 -10.98 -5.97 -14.12
CA THR A 37 -10.63 -6.36 -15.50
C THR A 37 -9.56 -5.46 -16.12
N ALA A 38 -9.61 -4.16 -15.83
CA ALA A 38 -8.61 -3.18 -16.22
C ALA A 38 -8.69 -1.95 -15.30
N PRO A 39 -7.57 -1.37 -14.88
CA PRO A 39 -7.59 -0.17 -14.04
C PRO A 39 -7.98 1.08 -14.85
N ASP A 40 -9.19 1.59 -14.67
CA ASP A 40 -9.68 2.72 -15.48
C ASP A 40 -9.80 4.02 -14.67
N ALA A 41 -10.37 3.96 -13.47
CA ALA A 41 -10.51 5.11 -12.58
C ALA A 41 -9.34 5.18 -11.59
N PHE A 42 -8.65 6.32 -11.57
CA PHE A 42 -7.53 6.55 -10.66
C PHE A 42 -7.56 7.93 -10.02
N THR A 43 -6.85 8.03 -8.90
CA THR A 43 -6.47 9.30 -8.30
C THR A 43 -4.96 9.47 -8.43
N THR A 44 -4.51 10.59 -9.01
CA THR A 44 -3.09 10.97 -8.95
C THR A 44 -2.76 11.39 -7.53
N LEU A 45 -1.78 10.72 -6.94
CA LEU A 45 -1.34 10.99 -5.59
C LEU A 45 -0.39 12.18 -5.59
N THR A 46 -0.47 12.99 -4.53
CA THR A 46 0.42 14.12 -4.30
C THR A 46 1.27 13.85 -3.07
N GLY A 47 2.54 14.27 -3.11
CA GLY A 47 3.51 13.93 -2.10
C GLY A 47 4.92 14.29 -2.51
N THR A 48 5.90 13.78 -1.76
CA THR A 48 7.31 13.96 -2.05
C THR A 48 7.95 12.59 -2.23
N THR A 49 8.67 12.40 -3.33
CA THR A 49 9.40 11.18 -3.63
C THR A 49 10.88 11.37 -3.35
N THR A 50 11.45 10.47 -2.56
CA THR A 50 12.88 10.41 -2.25
C THR A 50 13.50 9.11 -2.72
N MET A 51 14.76 9.15 -3.14
CA MET A 51 15.57 7.98 -3.47
C MET A 51 16.54 7.67 -2.33
N GLY A 52 16.75 6.39 -2.04
CA GLY A 52 17.78 5.93 -1.11
C GLY A 52 19.18 6.39 -1.53
N ALA A 53 20.05 6.63 -0.54
CA ALA A 53 21.39 7.17 -0.79
C ALA A 53 22.38 6.18 -1.44
N ALA A 54 22.05 4.90 -1.47
CA ALA A 54 22.86 3.82 -2.03
C ALA A 54 21.96 2.76 -2.67
N PRO A 55 22.45 2.04 -3.70
CA PRO A 55 21.70 0.94 -4.29
C PRO A 55 21.50 -0.18 -3.27
N VAL A 56 20.34 -0.82 -3.33
CA VAL A 56 19.98 -1.96 -2.47
C VAL A 56 20.39 -3.30 -3.08
N THR A 57 20.48 -3.38 -4.41
CA THR A 57 20.93 -4.53 -5.17
C THR A 57 21.29 -4.10 -6.60
N THR A 58 21.70 -5.04 -7.44
CA THR A 58 21.69 -4.91 -8.90
C THR A 58 20.57 -5.77 -9.50
N ASP A 59 20.01 -5.36 -10.64
CA ASP A 59 19.06 -6.16 -11.40
C ASP A 59 19.76 -7.21 -12.31
N PHE A 60 18.98 -7.89 -13.15
CA PHE A 60 19.47 -8.94 -14.04
C PHE A 60 20.44 -8.41 -15.12
N ASP A 61 20.23 -7.18 -15.58
CA ASP A 61 21.07 -6.53 -16.59
C ASP A 61 22.28 -5.80 -15.98
N GLY A 62 22.36 -5.80 -14.64
CA GLY A 62 23.49 -5.26 -13.88
C GLY A 62 23.34 -3.79 -13.51
N PHE A 63 22.14 -3.22 -13.64
CA PHE A 63 21.88 -1.86 -13.20
C PHE A 63 21.68 -1.78 -11.70
N ASP A 64 22.15 -0.69 -11.11
CA ASP A 64 21.92 -0.36 -9.71
C ASP A 64 20.42 -0.16 -9.45
N VAL A 65 19.89 -0.89 -8.48
CA VAL A 65 18.50 -0.80 -8.04
C VAL A 65 18.44 0.02 -6.77
N PHE A 66 17.58 1.03 -6.75
CA PHE A 66 17.37 1.92 -5.63
C PHE A 66 15.99 1.72 -5.00
N GLU A 67 15.92 2.04 -3.70
CA GLU A 67 14.65 2.22 -3.00
C GLU A 67 14.12 3.63 -3.26
N PHE A 68 12.84 3.72 -3.64
CA PHE A 68 12.11 4.97 -3.76
C PHE A 68 10.96 4.97 -2.75
N GLU A 69 10.77 6.10 -2.08
CA GLU A 69 9.67 6.29 -1.14
C GLU A 69 8.91 7.56 -1.50
N MET A 70 7.58 7.45 -1.63
CA MET A 70 6.68 8.59 -1.67
C MET A 70 5.99 8.75 -0.32
N ALA A 71 6.25 9.87 0.35
CA ALA A 71 5.43 10.34 1.45
C ALA A 71 4.25 11.14 0.91
N LEU A 72 3.01 10.73 1.23
CA LEU A 72 1.81 11.41 0.74
C LEU A 72 1.59 12.75 1.45
N GLY A 73 1.21 13.77 0.69
CA GLY A 73 0.80 15.07 1.24
C GLY A 73 -0.51 14.99 2.03
N THR A 74 -1.32 13.96 1.79
CA THR A 74 -2.55 13.67 2.54
C THR A 74 -2.76 12.17 2.61
N SER A 75 -2.98 11.64 3.81
CA SER A 75 -3.31 10.24 4.01
C SER A 75 -4.74 9.93 3.59
N PHE A 76 -5.01 8.71 3.14
CA PHE A 76 -6.36 8.24 2.82
C PHE A 76 -6.60 6.84 3.36
N VAL A 77 -7.87 6.45 3.48
CA VAL A 77 -8.26 5.12 3.97
C VAL A 77 -8.64 4.23 2.80
N THR A 78 -8.12 3.01 2.74
CA THR A 78 -8.51 2.00 1.75
C THR A 78 -8.54 0.58 2.33
N SER A 79 -9.24 -0.33 1.67
CA SER A 79 -9.27 -1.77 1.94
C SER A 79 -8.56 -2.61 0.85
N GLY A 80 -7.90 -1.95 -0.09
CA GLY A 80 -7.24 -2.60 -1.23
C GLY A 80 -7.25 -1.71 -2.46
N GLY A 81 -6.61 -2.18 -3.54
CA GLY A 81 -6.52 -1.48 -4.80
C GLY A 81 -5.26 -1.88 -5.56
N ALA A 82 -4.80 -1.01 -6.46
CA ALA A 82 -3.52 -1.15 -7.13
C ALA A 82 -2.75 0.17 -7.16
N LEU A 83 -1.42 0.02 -7.16
CA LEU A 83 -0.48 1.12 -7.30
C LEU A 83 0.02 1.17 -8.76
N GLY A 84 -0.12 2.32 -9.40
CA GLY A 84 0.56 2.64 -10.65
C GLY A 84 1.66 3.66 -10.39
N VAL A 85 2.89 3.32 -10.75
CA VAL A 85 4.02 4.28 -10.80
C VAL A 85 4.50 4.29 -12.23
N TYR A 86 4.66 5.49 -12.77
CA TYR A 86 5.33 5.70 -14.03
C TYR A 86 6.28 6.88 -13.92
N TYR A 87 7.31 6.84 -14.73
CA TYR A 87 8.29 7.90 -14.85
C TYR A 87 7.95 8.70 -16.10
N ASP A 88 7.72 10.01 -15.94
CA ASP A 88 7.49 10.90 -17.07
C ASP A 88 8.82 11.18 -17.77
N SER A 89 9.29 10.26 -18.62
CA SER A 89 10.55 10.37 -19.36
C SER A 89 10.42 11.36 -20.53
N ASP A 90 11.50 12.11 -20.81
CA ASP A 90 11.57 12.97 -22.00
C ASP A 90 11.90 12.04 -23.19
N PRO A 91 11.40 12.27 -24.41
CA PRO A 91 11.75 11.50 -25.62
C PRO A 91 13.24 11.19 -25.86
N ASP A 92 14.17 11.93 -25.26
CA ASP A 92 15.63 11.71 -25.34
C ASP A 92 16.29 11.35 -23.98
N GLY A 93 15.49 11.02 -22.95
CA GLY A 93 15.90 11.02 -21.54
C GLY A 93 16.02 9.66 -20.83
N GLU A 94 16.30 9.72 -19.53
CA GLU A 94 16.35 8.56 -18.61
C GLU A 94 15.06 7.74 -18.68
N GLU A 95 15.22 6.42 -18.76
CA GLU A 95 14.14 5.45 -18.60
C GLU A 95 14.21 4.87 -17.19
N TRP A 96 13.07 4.46 -16.66
CA TRP A 96 12.99 3.85 -15.34
C TRP A 96 12.36 2.47 -15.44
N TYR A 97 12.95 1.51 -14.74
CA TYR A 97 12.50 0.14 -14.73
C TYR A 97 12.14 -0.31 -13.32
N TRP A 98 11.04 -1.05 -13.20
CA TRP A 98 10.63 -1.66 -11.94
C TRP A 98 11.56 -2.79 -11.54
N LEU A 99 11.80 -2.96 -10.23
CA LEU A 99 12.32 -4.22 -9.73
C LEU A 99 11.19 -5.27 -9.72
N GLU A 100 11.46 -6.39 -10.37
CA GLU A 100 10.58 -7.55 -10.37
C GLU A 100 10.87 -8.47 -9.19
N SER A 101 9.81 -9.12 -8.71
CA SER A 101 9.83 -10.14 -7.67
C SER A 101 9.59 -11.50 -8.28
N ALA A 102 10.39 -12.48 -7.87
CA ALA A 102 10.17 -13.89 -8.22
C ALA A 102 8.98 -14.53 -7.49
N VAL A 103 8.34 -13.79 -6.58
CA VAL A 103 7.17 -14.21 -5.80
C VAL A 103 6.04 -13.18 -5.93
N GLY A 104 4.86 -13.66 -6.30
CA GLY A 104 3.61 -12.91 -6.52
C GLY A 104 2.61 -13.81 -7.26
N SER A 105 1.31 -13.47 -7.26
CA SER A 105 0.27 -14.42 -7.72
C SER A 105 -0.65 -13.92 -8.84
N ASP A 106 -0.72 -12.61 -9.11
CA ASP A 106 -1.87 -12.07 -9.86
C ASP A 106 -1.48 -11.32 -11.17
N GLY A 107 -0.20 -11.35 -11.55
CA GLY A 107 0.32 -10.61 -12.70
C GLY A 107 0.24 -9.09 -12.51
N SER A 108 0.78 -8.32 -13.46
CA SER A 108 0.73 -6.86 -13.44
C SER A 108 0.02 -6.31 -14.67
N PHE A 109 -0.68 -5.18 -14.50
CA PHE A 109 -1.23 -4.42 -15.63
C PHE A 109 -0.23 -3.37 -16.10
N THR A 110 0.13 -3.37 -17.38
CA THR A 110 1.05 -2.38 -17.97
C THR A 110 0.43 -1.69 -19.18
N ARG A 111 0.79 -0.42 -19.40
CA ARG A 111 0.50 0.33 -20.62
C ARG A 111 1.58 1.39 -20.82
N GLY A 112 1.93 1.67 -22.07
CA GLY A 112 2.97 2.67 -22.37
C GLY A 112 2.55 4.12 -22.17
N GLN A 113 1.25 4.43 -22.25
CA GLN A 113 0.72 5.78 -22.06
C GLN A 113 -0.79 5.76 -21.77
N ASP A 114 -1.31 6.90 -21.32
CA ASP A 114 -2.74 7.07 -21.09
C ASP A 114 -3.55 6.92 -22.38
N GLY A 115 -4.73 6.32 -22.28
CA GLY A 115 -5.62 6.07 -23.42
C GLY A 115 -5.24 4.85 -24.28
N VAL A 116 -4.14 4.17 -23.99
CA VAL A 116 -3.77 2.89 -24.60
C VAL A 116 -4.32 1.73 -23.78
N SER A 117 -4.70 0.65 -24.46
CA SER A 117 -5.17 -0.58 -23.84
C SER A 117 -4.15 -1.14 -22.84
N TRP A 118 -4.65 -1.63 -21.72
CA TRP A 118 -3.85 -2.37 -20.76
C TRP A 118 -3.42 -3.72 -21.33
N LEU A 119 -2.19 -4.10 -21.02
CA LEU A 119 -1.64 -5.42 -21.22
C LEU A 119 -1.55 -6.09 -19.84
N ILE A 120 -1.77 -7.41 -19.82
CA ILE A 120 -1.46 -8.24 -18.67
C ILE A 120 -0.06 -8.79 -18.89
N ALA A 121 0.76 -8.67 -17.88
CA ALA A 121 2.14 -9.12 -17.89
C ALA A 121 2.39 -9.99 -16.66
N ASP A 122 3.27 -10.97 -16.79
CA ASP A 122 3.45 -12.02 -15.78
C ASP A 122 4.42 -11.60 -14.65
N GLU A 123 4.95 -10.38 -14.72
CA GLU A 123 5.88 -9.88 -13.72
C GLU A 123 5.14 -9.48 -12.43
N SER A 124 5.77 -9.72 -11.29
CA SER A 124 5.31 -9.26 -9.99
C SER A 124 6.17 -8.07 -9.57
N LEU A 125 5.57 -6.92 -9.25
CA LEU A 125 6.32 -5.69 -9.01
C LEU A 125 6.60 -5.52 -7.51
N ALA A 126 7.83 -5.21 -7.12
CA ALA A 126 8.18 -5.06 -5.71
C ALA A 126 7.79 -3.68 -5.16
N PHE A 127 6.74 -3.63 -4.32
CA PHE A 127 6.36 -2.43 -3.57
C PHE A 127 5.87 -2.76 -2.15
N ALA A 128 5.82 -1.72 -1.32
CA ALA A 128 5.25 -1.76 0.02
C ALA A 128 4.29 -0.57 0.23
N VAL A 129 3.23 -0.83 0.99
CA VAL A 129 2.30 0.21 1.46
C VAL A 129 2.73 0.66 2.85
N LEU A 130 2.90 1.97 3.03
CA LEU A 130 3.25 2.58 4.31
C LEU A 130 1.98 3.14 4.96
N GLY A 131 1.82 2.89 6.25
CA GLY A 131 0.67 3.36 7.02
C GLY A 131 0.26 2.45 8.16
N ASP A 132 -0.95 2.68 8.66
CA ASP A 132 -1.49 1.99 9.83
C ASP A 132 -2.76 1.20 9.49
N ARG A 133 -2.85 -0.03 9.98
CA ARG A 133 -4.08 -0.80 9.92
C ARG A 133 -5.12 -0.17 10.84
N VAL A 134 -6.30 0.15 10.30
CA VAL A 134 -7.45 0.59 11.10
C VAL A 134 -8.03 -0.64 11.79
N THR A 135 -7.70 -0.82 13.07
CA THR A 135 -8.27 -1.88 13.89
C THR A 135 -9.45 -1.32 14.69
N THR A 136 -10.66 -1.47 14.18
CA THR A 136 -11.85 -1.34 15.03
C THR A 136 -11.98 -2.62 15.84
N VAL A 137 -11.15 -2.81 16.87
CA VAL A 137 -11.41 -3.83 17.88
C VAL A 137 -12.50 -3.25 18.78
N PRO A 138 -13.75 -3.73 18.74
CA PRO A 138 -14.72 -3.35 19.76
C PRO A 138 -14.17 -3.92 21.06
N GLU A 139 -13.95 -3.13 22.12
CA GLU A 139 -13.49 -3.69 23.40
C GLU A 139 -14.50 -4.73 23.92
N PRO A 140 -14.26 -6.06 23.85
CA PRO A 140 -15.29 -7.03 24.22
C PRO A 140 -15.19 -7.43 25.70
N GLY A 141 -14.19 -6.95 26.45
CA GLY A 141 -13.87 -7.49 27.78
C GLY A 141 -14.37 -6.65 28.95
N SER A 142 -14.17 -5.33 28.89
CA SER A 142 -14.29 -4.45 30.06
C SER A 142 -15.74 -4.33 30.55
N LEU A 143 -16.70 -4.17 29.63
CA LEU A 143 -18.12 -4.05 29.97
C LEU A 143 -18.75 -5.39 30.38
N ALA A 144 -18.34 -6.49 29.73
CA ALA A 144 -18.79 -7.82 30.10
C ALA A 144 -18.26 -8.23 31.50
N LEU A 145 -16.99 -7.93 31.81
CA LEU A 145 -16.40 -8.15 33.12
C LEU A 145 -17.04 -7.28 34.21
N LEU A 146 -17.31 -6.00 33.91
CA LEU A 146 -17.98 -5.10 34.86
C LEU A 146 -19.42 -5.55 35.15
N GLY A 147 -20.13 -6.02 34.12
CA GLY A 147 -21.47 -6.59 34.24
C GLY A 147 -21.50 -7.87 35.09
N MET A 148 -20.53 -8.78 34.87
CA MET A 148 -20.42 -10.01 35.66
C MET A 148 -20.00 -9.74 37.12
N ALA A 149 -19.09 -8.79 37.35
CA ALA A 149 -18.69 -8.40 38.71
C ALA A 149 -19.85 -7.75 39.49
N GLY A 150 -20.67 -6.92 38.82
CA GLY A 150 -21.87 -6.33 39.41
C GLY A 150 -22.93 -7.37 39.80
N LEU A 151 -23.17 -8.36 38.93
CA LEU A 151 -24.11 -9.46 39.21
C LEU A 151 -23.62 -10.36 40.36
N ALA A 152 -22.32 -10.70 40.40
CA ALA A 152 -21.73 -11.48 41.48
C ALA A 152 -21.83 -10.74 42.84
N GLY A 153 -21.56 -9.43 42.85
CA GLY A 153 -21.67 -8.60 44.06
C GLY A 153 -23.10 -8.48 44.59
N ALA A 154 -24.09 -8.34 43.70
CA ALA A 154 -25.50 -8.28 44.07
C ALA A 154 -26.02 -9.60 44.67
N LEU A 155 -25.60 -10.74 44.11
CA LEU A 155 -25.96 -12.07 44.63
C LEU A 155 -25.27 -12.39 45.96
N ALA A 156 -24.04 -11.93 46.16
CA ALA A 156 -23.32 -12.09 47.43
C ALA A 156 -23.97 -11.31 48.58
N ARG A 157 -24.42 -10.06 48.34
CA ARG A 157 -25.14 -9.26 49.36
C ARG A 157 -26.46 -9.87 49.81
N ARG A 158 -27.19 -10.56 48.92
CA ARG A 158 -28.48 -11.21 49.28
C ARG A 158 -28.31 -12.42 50.20
N ARG A 159 -27.12 -13.04 50.24
CA ARG A 159 -26.82 -14.17 51.13
C ARG A 159 -26.25 -13.74 52.49
N ALA A 160 -25.79 -12.50 52.62
CA ALA A 160 -25.13 -11.99 53.83
C ALA A 160 -26.07 -11.26 54.81
N LEU A 161 -27.37 -11.13 54.49
CA LEU A 161 -28.37 -10.58 55.41
C LEU A 161 -28.93 -11.73 56.29
N PRO A 162 -28.64 -11.77 57.60
CA PRO A 162 -29.27 -12.73 58.51
C PRO A 162 -30.73 -12.33 58.74
N ARG A 163 -31.62 -13.33 58.82
CA ARG A 163 -32.99 -13.17 59.31
C ARG A 163 -33.01 -12.97 60.82
#